data_AF-A0AAW0WT94-F1
#
_entry.id   AF-A0AAW0WT94-F1
#
_cell.length_a   1.000
_cell.length_b   1.000
_cell.length_c   1.000
_cell.angle_alpha   90.00
_cell.angle_beta   90.00
_cell.angle_gamma   90.00
#
_symmetry.space_group_name_H-M   'P 1'
#
loop_
_entity.id
_entity.type
_entity.pdbx_description
1 polymer ?
#
loop_
_entity_poly.entity_id
_entity_poly.type
_entity_poly.pdbx_seq_one_letter_code
_entity_poly.pdbx_strand_id
1 'polypeptide(L)'
;MCLFFQRTSFAIEEEMGFSPSEMKSLLLSQPKIWRANGVSLLRRFEIAHNQIGLSHSQIVQFPQILMSRDFRIKQRHDYLKLIGRDQYDPLKPNYVSPSALVSSDDVEFCTTIAKTSVQNFNDFLKTR
;
A
#
# COMPACT_ATOMS: atom_id res chain seq x y z
N MET A 1 15.37 6.52 22.70
CA MET A 1 14.73 7.17 21.53
C MET A 1 15.57 7.05 20.26
N CYS A 2 16.91 7.08 20.33
CA CYS A 2 17.81 7.03 19.15
C CYS A 2 17.84 5.68 18.39
N LEU A 3 17.86 4.54 19.08
CA LEU A 3 18.02 3.21 18.44
C LEU A 3 16.86 2.80 17.52
N PHE A 4 15.62 3.17 17.87
CA PHE A 4 14.43 2.82 17.07
C PHE A 4 14.39 3.59 15.75
N PHE A 5 14.77 4.87 15.81
CA PHE A 5 14.86 5.73 14.63
C PHE A 5 15.96 5.27 13.68
N GLN A 6 17.09 4.82 14.22
CA GLN A 6 18.19 4.23 13.44
C GLN A 6 17.77 2.92 12.78
N ARG A 7 17.08 2.02 13.48
CA ARG A 7 16.62 0.75 12.88
C ARG A 7 15.59 0.95 11.77
N THR A 8 14.61 1.84 11.97
CA THR A 8 13.60 2.09 10.93
C THR A 8 14.22 2.80 9.73
N SER A 9 15.16 3.73 9.95
CA SER A 9 15.87 4.38 8.84
C SER A 9 16.71 3.36 8.05
N PHE A 10 17.44 2.47 8.74
CA PHE A 10 18.15 1.37 8.11
C PHE A 10 17.22 0.46 7.30
N ALA A 11 16.05 0.09 7.84
CA ALA A 11 15.10 -0.75 7.12
C ALA A 11 14.59 -0.08 5.84
N ILE A 12 14.29 1.21 5.89
CA ILE A 12 13.78 1.96 4.73
C ILE A 12 14.86 2.11 3.65
N GLU A 13 16.11 2.32 4.04
CA GLU A 13 17.22 2.50 3.10
C GLU A 13 17.73 1.16 2.55
N GLU A 14 18.18 0.28 3.43
CA GLU A 14 18.93 -0.93 3.06
C GLU A 14 18.01 -2.11 2.73
N GLU A 15 16.89 -2.28 3.46
CA GLU A 15 15.98 -3.41 3.25
C GLU A 15 14.91 -3.10 2.18
N MET A 16 14.41 -1.86 2.14
CA MET A 16 13.38 -1.42 1.18
C MET A 16 13.97 -0.69 -0.04
N GLY A 17 15.21 -0.24 0.01
CA GLY A 17 15.89 0.37 -1.14
C GLY A 17 15.46 1.80 -1.48
N PHE A 18 14.85 2.55 -0.54
CA PHE A 18 14.53 3.95 -0.78
C PHE A 18 15.80 4.80 -0.74
N SER A 19 15.92 5.72 -1.68
CA SER A 19 17.02 6.70 -1.69
C SER A 19 16.87 7.74 -0.55
N PRO A 20 17.96 8.43 -0.16
CA PRO A 20 17.89 9.46 0.88
C PRO A 20 16.88 10.59 0.62
N SER A 21 16.66 10.95 -0.65
CA SER A 21 15.67 11.97 -1.05
C SER A 21 14.22 11.46 -0.90
N GLU A 22 13.97 10.20 -1.24
CA GLU A 22 12.68 9.54 -1.04
C GLU A 22 12.39 9.33 0.46
N MET A 23 13.39 8.91 1.23
CA MET A 23 13.30 8.82 2.69
C MET A 23 12.94 10.17 3.32
N LYS A 24 13.60 11.26 2.91
CA LYS A 24 13.28 12.61 3.37
C LYS A 24 11.82 12.97 3.03
N SER A 25 11.37 12.65 1.83
CA SER A 25 9.99 12.90 1.38
C SER A 25 8.96 12.10 2.19
N LEU A 26 9.24 10.83 2.47
CA LEU A 26 8.43 9.98 3.34
C LEU A 26 8.38 10.50 4.78
N LEU A 27 9.52 10.93 5.33
CA LEU A 27 9.60 11.44 6.70
C LEU A 27 8.79 12.73 6.87
N LEU A 28 8.88 13.64 5.90
CA LEU A 28 8.14 14.90 5.92
C LEU A 28 6.63 14.70 5.72
N SER A 29 6.23 13.80 4.81
CA SER A 29 4.82 13.57 4.48
C SER A 29 4.10 12.65 5.47
N GLN A 30 4.79 11.63 6.01
CA GLN A 30 4.22 10.67 6.95
C GLN A 30 5.22 10.28 8.06
N PRO A 31 5.48 11.18 9.04
CA PRO A 31 6.43 10.91 10.13
C PRO A 31 6.09 9.67 10.99
N LYS A 32 4.83 9.22 10.95
CA LYS A 32 4.35 8.03 11.68
C LYS A 32 5.06 6.75 11.24
N ILE A 33 5.62 6.71 10.03
CA ILE A 33 6.41 5.57 9.53
C ILE A 33 7.60 5.29 10.44
N TRP A 34 8.31 6.33 10.91
CA TRP A 34 9.48 6.18 11.80
C TRP A 34 9.13 5.76 13.23
N ARG A 35 7.83 5.72 13.57
CA ARG A 35 7.33 5.17 14.83
C ARG A 35 6.78 3.75 14.67
N ALA A 36 6.68 3.25 13.44
CA ALA A 36 6.21 1.89 13.17
C ALA A 36 7.30 0.87 13.51
N ASN A 37 6.87 -0.36 13.82
CA ASN A 37 7.76 -1.50 13.94
C ASN A 37 8.36 -1.83 12.56
N GLY A 38 9.70 -1.85 12.46
CA GLY A 38 10.42 -2.07 11.19
C GLY A 38 10.06 -3.37 10.47
N VAL A 39 9.82 -4.46 11.20
CA VAL A 39 9.42 -5.76 10.61
C VAL A 39 8.04 -5.66 9.98
N SER A 40 7.07 -5.05 10.67
CA SER A 40 5.73 -4.84 10.12
C SER A 40 5.74 -3.87 8.93
N LEU A 41 6.61 -2.86 8.98
CA LEU A 41 6.79 -1.90 7.90
C LEU A 41 7.36 -2.57 6.64
N LEU A 42 8.41 -3.39 6.80
CA LEU A 42 9.02 -4.15 5.71
C LEU A 42 8.02 -5.10 5.07
N ARG A 43 7.23 -5.82 5.87
CA ARG A 43 6.18 -6.72 5.34
C ARG A 43 5.16 -5.98 4.46
N ARG A 44 4.73 -4.77 4.85
CA ARG A 44 3.81 -3.96 4.04
C ARG A 44 4.48 -3.47 2.76
N PHE A 45 5.75 -3.08 2.85
CA PHE A 45 6.54 -2.72 1.68
C PHE A 45 6.65 -3.90 0.71
N GLU A 46 6.97 -5.12 1.17
CA GLU A 46 7.05 -6.31 0.32
C GLU A 46 5.71 -6.63 -0.38
N ILE A 47 4.58 -6.42 0.32
CA ILE A 47 3.26 -6.55 -0.30
C ILE A 47 3.09 -5.50 -1.41
N ALA A 48 3.35 -4.22 -1.10
CA ALA A 48 3.14 -3.12 -2.04
C ALA A 48 4.08 -3.17 -3.25
N HIS A 49 5.37 -3.42 -3.02
CA HIS A 49 6.41 -3.37 -4.05
C HIS A 49 6.55 -4.72 -4.76
N ASN A 50 6.81 -5.79 -4.02
CA ASN A 50 7.19 -7.08 -4.64
C ASN A 50 5.97 -7.86 -5.14
N GLN A 51 4.84 -7.81 -4.42
CA GLN A 51 3.64 -8.58 -4.80
C GLN A 51 2.72 -7.80 -5.74
N ILE A 52 2.50 -6.51 -5.46
CA ILE A 52 1.58 -5.66 -6.24
C ILE A 52 2.31 -4.95 -7.39
N GLY A 53 3.60 -4.70 -7.27
CA GLY A 53 4.41 -4.05 -8.32
C GLY A 53 4.40 -2.52 -8.29
N LEU A 54 4.06 -1.89 -7.15
CA LEU A 54 4.14 -0.43 -7.02
C LEU A 54 5.59 0.02 -6.98
N SER A 55 5.94 1.08 -7.72
CA SER A 55 7.29 1.65 -7.66
C SER A 55 7.55 2.38 -6.33
N HIS A 56 8.83 2.60 -5.99
CA HIS A 56 9.22 3.48 -4.87
C HIS A 56 8.57 4.85 -4.98
N SER A 57 8.58 5.46 -6.17
CA SER A 57 7.95 6.76 -6.40
C SER A 57 6.45 6.77 -6.11
N GLN A 58 5.72 5.70 -6.46
CA GLN A 58 4.31 5.55 -6.12
C GLN A 58 4.11 5.38 -4.61
N ILE A 59 4.97 4.61 -3.93
CA ILE A 59 4.88 4.44 -2.47
C ILE A 59 5.19 5.76 -1.75
N VAL A 60 6.14 6.57 -2.25
CA VAL A 60 6.43 7.92 -1.76
C VAL A 60 5.25 8.86 -1.97
N GLN A 61 4.54 8.75 -3.10
CA GLN A 61 3.33 9.53 -3.37
C GLN A 61 2.14 9.10 -2.50
N PHE A 62 2.07 7.82 -2.13
CA PHE A 62 0.97 7.23 -1.35
C PHE A 62 1.48 6.53 -0.06
N PRO A 63 2.14 7.26 0.86
CA PRO A 63 2.83 6.68 2.02
C PRO A 63 1.89 5.99 3.01
N GLN A 64 0.58 6.27 2.95
CA GLN A 64 -0.46 5.58 3.72
C GLN A 64 -0.48 4.07 3.47
N ILE A 65 0.03 3.59 2.33
CA ILE A 65 0.09 2.15 2.05
C ILE A 65 0.98 1.42 3.06
N LEU A 66 2.07 2.04 3.48
CA LEU A 66 2.99 1.53 4.48
C LEU A 66 2.42 1.57 5.91
N MET A 67 1.29 2.25 6.11
CA MET A 67 0.63 2.40 7.41
C MET A 67 -0.69 1.61 7.52
N SER A 68 -1.15 1.01 6.42
CA SER A 68 -2.39 0.24 6.40
C SER A 68 -2.19 -1.17 6.96
N ARG A 69 -3.31 -1.84 7.27
CA ARG A 69 -3.30 -3.24 7.70
C ARG A 69 -3.00 -4.13 6.48
N ASP A 70 -2.04 -5.04 6.62
CA ASP A 70 -1.53 -5.90 5.55
C ASP A 70 -2.65 -6.65 4.81
N PHE A 71 -3.63 -7.19 5.54
CA PHE A 71 -4.75 -7.93 4.96
C PHE A 71 -5.63 -7.05 4.07
N ARG A 72 -5.80 -5.77 4.40
CA ARG A 72 -6.66 -4.84 3.64
C ARG A 72 -6.09 -4.59 2.26
N ILE A 73 -4.77 -4.35 2.20
CA ILE A 73 -4.04 -4.13 0.95
C ILE A 73 -4.18 -5.37 0.05
N LYS A 74 -3.88 -6.56 0.62
CA LYS A 74 -3.97 -7.83 -0.10
C LYS A 74 -5.38 -8.12 -0.60
N GLN A 75 -6.38 -8.09 0.28
CA GLN A 75 -7.77 -8.41 -0.08
C GLN A 75 -8.30 -7.49 -1.19
N ARG A 76 -8.01 -6.19 -1.11
CA ARG A 76 -8.47 -5.24 -2.13
C ARG A 76 -7.72 -5.39 -3.44
N HIS A 77 -6.40 -5.60 -3.39
CA HIS A 77 -5.62 -5.87 -4.59
C HIS A 77 -6.09 -7.17 -5.27
N ASP A 78 -6.18 -8.27 -4.51
CA ASP A 78 -6.57 -9.58 -5.03
C ASP A 78 -7.98 -9.55 -5.64
N TYR A 79 -8.89 -8.78 -5.03
CA TYR A 79 -10.22 -8.59 -5.59
C TYR A 79 -10.20 -7.76 -6.88
N LEU A 80 -9.45 -6.65 -6.92
CA LEU A 80 -9.28 -5.87 -8.15
C LEU A 80 -8.66 -6.71 -9.26
N LYS A 81 -7.68 -7.55 -8.94
CA LYS A 81 -7.05 -8.49 -9.87
C LYS A 81 -8.03 -9.54 -10.39
N LEU A 82 -8.87 -10.10 -9.50
CA LEU A 82 -9.92 -11.04 -9.88
C LEU A 82 -10.87 -10.46 -10.95
N ILE A 83 -11.21 -9.17 -10.83
CA ILE A 83 -12.14 -8.49 -11.74
C ILE A 83 -11.44 -7.70 -12.87
N GLY A 84 -10.12 -7.85 -13.03
CA GLY A 84 -9.35 -7.19 -14.09
C GLY A 84 -9.24 -5.66 -13.96
N ARG A 85 -9.19 -5.15 -12.73
CA ARG A 85 -9.08 -3.71 -12.38
C ARG A 85 -7.83 -3.37 -11.57
N ASP A 86 -6.81 -4.21 -11.57
CA ASP A 86 -5.53 -4.01 -10.88
C ASP A 86 -4.50 -3.20 -11.69
N GLN A 87 -4.97 -2.18 -12.43
CA GLN A 87 -4.08 -1.31 -13.20
C GLN A 87 -3.59 -0.13 -12.35
N TYR A 88 -2.36 -0.18 -11.86
CA TYR A 88 -1.76 0.91 -11.06
C TYR A 88 -0.85 1.84 -11.85
N ASP A 89 -0.70 1.65 -13.16
CA ASP A 89 0.07 2.56 -14.02
C ASP A 89 -0.78 3.79 -14.41
N PRO A 90 -0.40 5.01 -14.00
CA PRO A 90 -1.17 6.22 -14.30
C PRO A 90 -1.23 6.57 -15.80
N LEU A 91 -0.37 5.96 -16.62
CA LEU A 91 -0.33 6.16 -18.06
C LEU A 91 -1.23 5.18 -18.82
N LYS A 92 -1.85 4.21 -18.14
CA LYS A 92 -2.69 3.19 -18.77
C LYS A 92 -4.18 3.44 -18.53
N PRO A 93 -5.06 3.06 -19.47
CA PRO A 93 -6.50 3.10 -19.26
C PRO A 93 -6.93 2.31 -18.01
N ASN A 94 -8.02 2.75 -17.39
CA ASN A 94 -8.56 2.17 -16.16
C ASN A 94 -7.59 2.23 -14.97
N TYR A 95 -6.69 3.22 -14.95
CA TYR A 95 -5.83 3.50 -13.80
C TYR A 95 -6.62 3.56 -12.49
N VAL A 96 -6.12 2.83 -11.49
CA VAL A 96 -6.56 2.85 -10.11
C VAL A 96 -5.42 3.40 -9.26
N SER A 97 -5.71 4.47 -8.52
CA SER A 97 -4.74 5.01 -7.57
C SER A 97 -4.40 3.99 -6.48
N PRO A 98 -3.12 3.80 -6.10
CA PRO A 98 -2.72 2.97 -4.97
C PRO A 98 -3.43 3.33 -3.65
N SER A 99 -3.87 4.60 -3.50
CA SER A 99 -4.69 5.00 -2.35
C SER A 99 -5.99 4.19 -2.22
N ALA A 100 -6.56 3.68 -3.31
CA ALA A 100 -7.79 2.88 -3.27
C ALA A 100 -7.65 1.57 -2.49
N LEU A 101 -6.43 1.05 -2.35
CA LEU A 101 -6.16 -0.17 -1.57
C LEU A 101 -6.25 0.05 -0.06
N VAL A 102 -6.22 1.31 0.39
CA VAL A 102 -6.04 1.63 1.81
C VAL A 102 -6.95 2.73 2.34
N SER A 103 -7.50 3.56 1.47
CA SER A 103 -8.50 4.56 1.78
C SER A 103 -9.90 3.96 1.83
N SER A 104 -10.86 4.70 2.38
CA SER A 104 -12.31 4.42 2.37
C SER A 104 -12.79 3.12 3.04
N ASP A 105 -14.09 3.07 3.30
CA ASP A 105 -14.79 1.85 3.69
C ASP A 105 -15.02 0.91 2.48
N ASP A 106 -15.57 -0.27 2.74
CA ASP A 106 -15.77 -1.27 1.70
C ASP A 106 -16.92 -0.92 0.75
N VAL A 107 -17.87 -0.09 1.19
CA VAL A 107 -18.98 0.38 0.34
C VAL A 107 -18.45 1.31 -0.74
N GLU A 108 -17.67 2.32 -0.35
CA GLU A 108 -17.05 3.25 -1.28
C GLU A 108 -16.04 2.53 -2.19
N PHE A 109 -15.21 1.64 -1.64
CA PHE A 109 -14.30 0.82 -2.45
C PHE A 109 -15.04 0.03 -3.54
N CYS A 110 -16.10 -0.69 -3.17
CA CYS A 110 -16.85 -1.52 -4.12
C CYS A 110 -17.55 -0.68 -5.19
N THR A 111 -18.24 0.39 -4.78
CA THR A 111 -19.09 1.19 -5.68
C THR A 111 -18.28 2.13 -6.56
N THR A 112 -17.23 2.75 -6.02
CA THR A 112 -16.50 3.81 -6.73
C THR A 112 -15.26 3.28 -7.45
N ILE A 113 -14.55 2.30 -6.90
CA ILE A 113 -13.29 1.79 -7.45
C ILE A 113 -13.52 0.47 -8.20
N ALA A 114 -14.01 -0.55 -7.48
CA ALA A 114 -14.19 -1.88 -8.06
C ALA A 114 -15.35 -1.92 -9.07
N LYS A 115 -16.30 -0.98 -8.96
CA LYS A 115 -17.55 -0.95 -9.74
C LYS A 115 -18.34 -2.26 -9.61
N THR A 116 -18.40 -2.80 -8.40
CA THR A 116 -19.14 -4.03 -8.06
C THR A 116 -20.06 -3.82 -6.86
N SER A 117 -20.92 -4.80 -6.55
CA SER A 117 -21.66 -4.83 -5.29
C SER A 117 -20.72 -5.14 -4.11
N VAL A 118 -21.08 -4.66 -2.92
CA VAL A 118 -20.42 -5.04 -1.66
C VAL A 118 -20.59 -6.53 -1.38
N GLN A 119 -21.72 -7.10 -1.80
CA GLN A 119 -22.00 -8.53 -1.66
C GLN A 119 -20.96 -9.39 -2.38
N ASN A 120 -20.61 -9.05 -3.62
CA ASN A 120 -19.60 -9.78 -4.39
C ASN A 120 -18.23 -9.75 -3.70
N PHE A 121 -17.86 -8.59 -3.15
CA PHE A 121 -16.61 -8.47 -2.39
C PHE A 121 -16.66 -9.31 -1.10
N ASN A 122 -17.75 -9.26 -0.34
CA ASN A 122 -17.91 -10.08 0.86
C ASN A 122 -17.88 -11.57 0.57
N ASP A 123 -18.48 -12.01 -0.53
CA ASP A 123 -18.47 -13.42 -0.92
C ASP A 123 -17.07 -13.86 -1.36
N PHE A 124 -16.32 -12.99 -2.05
CA PHE A 124 -14.89 -13.20 -2.29
C PHE A 124 -14.11 -13.38 -0.99
N LEU A 125 -14.32 -12.50 0.01
CA LEU A 125 -13.62 -12.57 1.30
C LEU A 125 -13.88 -13.85 2.09
N LYS A 126 -15.05 -14.48 1.95
CA LYS A 126 -15.37 -15.75 2.63
C LYS A 126 -14.61 -16.95 2.07
N THR A 127 -14.03 -16.84 0.88
CA THR A 127 -13.35 -17.95 0.20
C THR A 127 -11.82 -17.96 0.41
N ARG A 128 -11.30 -17.10 1.31
CA ARG A 128 -9.87 -16.82 1.50
C ARG A 128 -9.51 -16.68 2.98
#